data_AF-A0A8R1Y247-F1
#
_entry.id   AF-A0A8R1Y247-F1
#
_cell.length_a   1.000
_cell.length_b   1.000
_cell.length_c   1.000
_cell.angle_alpha   90.00
_cell.angle_beta   90.00
_cell.angle_gamma   90.00
#
_symmetry.space_group_name_H-M   'P 1'
#
loop_
_entity.id
_entity.type
_entity.pdbx_description
1 polymer ?
#
loop_
_entity_poly.entity_id
_entity_poly.type
_entity_poly.pdbx_seq_one_letter_code
_entity_poly.pdbx_strand_id
1 'polypeptide(L)'
;MPSLPETRVKRSRIFAHVGLDYLGPLSVKVDSGVTKRWITLFRCFTMRAVQLEMVENLSAESFLHVLRSEKEIVGTLTGFDDYVNMVLEDVVEYENTVDGKRVTKLDTILLNGNHITMLVPGGEGPEV
;
A
#
# COMPACT_ATOMS: atom_id res chain seq x y z
N MET A 1 29.12 11.44 -19.77
CA MET A 1 27.94 10.72 -19.28
C MET A 1 27.00 11.73 -18.63
N PRO A 2 25.70 11.74 -18.96
CA PRO A 2 24.74 12.58 -18.25
C PRO A 2 24.63 12.11 -16.79
N SER A 3 24.46 13.03 -15.85
CA SER A 3 24.15 12.70 -14.46
C SER A 3 22.79 12.00 -14.38
N LEU A 4 22.68 10.97 -13.53
CA LEU A 4 21.40 10.35 -13.22
C LEU A 4 20.51 11.36 -12.46
N PRO A 5 19.17 11.33 -12.65
CA PRO A 5 18.26 12.12 -11.85
C PRO A 5 18.46 11.84 -10.36
N GLU A 6 18.43 12.88 -9.52
CA GLU A 6 18.65 12.74 -8.07
C GLU A 6 17.68 11.76 -7.41
N THR A 7 16.44 11.67 -7.90
CA THR A 7 15.41 10.73 -7.44
C THR A 7 15.78 9.26 -7.60
N ARG A 8 16.77 8.95 -8.47
CA ARG A 8 17.29 7.59 -8.70
C ARG A 8 18.49 7.25 -7.82
N VAL A 9 19.08 8.24 -7.15
CA VAL A 9 20.36 8.09 -6.42
C VAL A 9 20.17 8.39 -4.93
N LYS A 10 19.37 9.40 -4.59
CA LYS A 10 19.07 9.76 -3.21
C LYS A 10 18.13 8.72 -2.60
N ARG A 11 18.55 8.12 -1.48
CA ARG A 11 17.64 7.31 -0.65
C ARG A 11 16.51 8.22 -0.18
N SER A 12 15.28 7.78 -0.40
CA SER A 12 14.06 8.44 0.05
C SER A 12 13.27 7.48 0.92
N ARG A 13 12.17 7.92 1.54
CA ARG A 13 11.25 6.99 2.21
C ARG A 13 10.76 5.95 1.20
N ILE A 14 10.40 4.75 1.66
CA ILE A 14 9.76 3.79 0.75
C ILE A 14 8.50 4.42 0.13
N PHE A 15 8.26 4.15 -1.14
CA PHE A 15 7.18 4.73 -1.94
C PHE A 15 7.14 6.28 -2.00
N ALA A 16 8.18 7.00 -1.56
CA ALA A 16 8.30 8.43 -1.86
C ALA A 16 8.50 8.70 -3.36
N HIS A 17 9.13 7.75 -4.05
CA HIS A 17 9.25 7.72 -5.50
C HIS A 17 8.76 6.37 -6.01
N VAL A 18 7.70 6.40 -6.82
CA VAL A 18 6.99 5.21 -7.31
C VAL A 18 6.88 5.29 -8.82
N GLY A 19 7.17 4.18 -9.49
CA GLY A 19 6.76 3.95 -10.86
C GLY A 19 5.37 3.33 -10.90
N LEU A 20 4.49 3.86 -11.73
CA LEU A 20 3.14 3.34 -11.96
C LEU A 20 3.08 2.68 -13.33
N ASP A 21 2.54 1.46 -13.39
CA ASP A 21 2.31 0.73 -14.63
C ASP A 21 1.04 -0.15 -14.51
N TYR A 22 0.56 -0.70 -15.62
CA TYR A 22 -0.58 -1.61 -15.66
C TYR A 22 -0.21 -2.91 -16.37
N LEU A 23 -0.52 -4.04 -15.74
CA LEU A 23 -0.46 -5.37 -16.32
C LEU A 23 -1.85 -5.81 -16.76
N GLY A 24 -2.02 -6.14 -18.05
CA GLY A 24 -3.29 -6.68 -18.56
C GLY A 24 -3.53 -6.43 -20.04
N PRO A 25 -4.74 -6.75 -20.54
CA PRO A 25 -5.88 -7.28 -19.78
C PRO A 25 -5.76 -8.76 -19.43
N LEU A 26 -6.07 -9.12 -18.19
CA LEU A 26 -6.28 -10.50 -17.75
C LEU A 26 -7.74 -10.88 -17.92
N SER A 27 -8.00 -12.09 -18.44
CA SER A 27 -9.36 -12.63 -18.52
C SER A 27 -9.68 -13.35 -17.22
N VAL A 28 -10.54 -12.76 -16.40
CA VAL A 28 -10.96 -13.30 -15.10
C VAL A 28 -12.36 -13.88 -15.25
N LYS A 29 -12.55 -15.11 -14.76
CA LYS A 29 -13.88 -15.74 -14.69
C LYS A 29 -14.62 -15.14 -13.49
N VAL A 30 -15.75 -14.51 -13.77
CA VAL A 30 -16.74 -14.04 -12.82
C VAL A 30 -18.02 -14.87 -12.97
N ASP A 31 -18.94 -14.80 -12.02
CA ASP A 31 -20.20 -15.55 -12.09
C ASP A 31 -21.02 -15.21 -13.35
N SER A 32 -20.90 -13.98 -13.84
CA SER A 32 -21.57 -13.47 -15.04
C SER A 32 -20.84 -13.76 -16.37
N GLY A 33 -19.71 -14.49 -16.34
CA GLY A 33 -18.94 -14.84 -17.55
C GLY A 33 -17.45 -14.55 -17.42
N VAL A 34 -16.79 -14.24 -18.54
CA VAL A 34 -15.35 -13.90 -18.55
C VAL A 34 -15.23 -12.39 -18.77
N THR A 35 -14.68 -11.68 -17.80
CA THR A 35 -14.44 -10.23 -17.88
C THR A 35 -12.95 -9.92 -17.96
N LYS A 36 -12.62 -8.77 -18.56
CA LYS A 36 -11.25 -8.25 -18.55
C LYS A 36 -11.01 -7.49 -17.24
N ARG A 37 -9.85 -7.71 -16.63
CA ARG A 37 -9.34 -6.98 -15.46
C ARG A 37 -7.90 -6.56 -15.73
N TRP A 38 -7.44 -5.53 -15.03
CA TRP A 38 -6.04 -5.09 -15.07
C TRP A 38 -5.47 -5.15 -13.66
N ILE A 39 -4.15 -5.20 -13.56
CA ILE A 39 -3.43 -5.11 -12.30
C ILE A 39 -2.58 -3.86 -12.35
N THR A 40 -2.82 -2.93 -11.43
CA THR A 40 -1.99 -1.76 -11.20
C THR A 40 -0.70 -2.18 -10.51
N LEU A 41 0.43 -1.76 -11.04
CA LEU A 41 1.77 -2.02 -10.52
C LEU A 41 2.33 -0.73 -9.90
N PHE A 42 2.53 -0.70 -8.58
CA PHE A 42 3.29 0.36 -7.92
C PHE A 42 4.67 -0.15 -7.56
N ARG A 43 5.68 0.27 -8.31
CA ARG A 43 7.07 -0.08 -8.04
C ARG A 43 7.71 1.00 -7.18
N CYS A 44 8.11 0.64 -5.96
CA CYS A 44 8.96 1.51 -5.17
C CYS A 44 10.35 1.65 -5.83
N PHE A 45 10.91 2.86 -5.90
CA PHE A 45 12.29 3.04 -6.39
C PHE A 45 13.35 2.87 -5.31
N THR A 46 12.97 3.09 -4.05
CA THR A 46 13.85 2.90 -2.88
C THR A 46 14.10 1.43 -2.55
N MET A 47 13.09 0.56 -2.70
CA MET A 47 13.15 -0.87 -2.44
C MET A 47 12.70 -1.67 -3.66
N ARG A 48 13.15 -2.92 -3.82
CA ARG A 48 12.69 -3.83 -4.89
C ARG A 48 11.24 -4.34 -4.71
N ALA A 49 10.40 -3.59 -4.00
CA ALA A 49 9.01 -3.93 -3.72
C ALA A 49 8.11 -3.46 -4.87
N VAL A 50 7.11 -4.29 -5.19
CA VAL A 50 6.04 -3.98 -6.14
C VAL A 50 4.71 -4.28 -5.45
N GLN A 51 3.87 -3.27 -5.31
CA GLN A 51 2.49 -3.44 -4.84
C GLN A 51 1.58 -3.69 -6.04
N LEU A 52 0.74 -4.71 -5.94
CA LEU A 52 -0.19 -5.14 -6.99
C LEU A 52 -1.61 -4.89 -6.51
N GLU A 53 -2.39 -4.15 -7.30
CA GLU A 53 -3.83 -3.95 -7.01
C GLU A 53 -4.65 -4.27 -8.24
N MET A 54 -5.71 -5.07 -8.11
CA MET A 54 -6.58 -5.40 -9.24
C MET A 54 -7.58 -4.27 -9.49
N VAL A 55 -7.71 -3.83 -10.74
CA VAL A 55 -8.70 -2.83 -11.16
C VAL A 55 -9.65 -3.37 -12.23
N GLU A 56 -10.85 -2.81 -12.23
CA GLU A 56 -11.93 -3.16 -13.15
C GLU A 56 -11.69 -2.68 -14.56
N ASN A 57 -11.15 -1.48 -14.67
CA ASN A 57 -10.93 -0.78 -15.92
C ASN A 57 -9.81 0.26 -15.70
N LEU A 58 -9.41 0.93 -16.78
CA LEU A 58 -8.34 1.94 -16.76
C LEU A 58 -8.89 3.37 -16.56
N SER A 59 -10.09 3.53 -16.00
CA SER A 59 -10.64 4.85 -15.70
C SER A 59 -9.89 5.51 -14.54
N ALA A 60 -9.91 6.84 -14.52
CA ALA A 60 -9.34 7.61 -13.41
C ALA A 60 -10.03 7.28 -12.08
N GLU A 61 -11.34 7.01 -12.09
CA GLU A 61 -12.10 6.63 -10.90
C GLU A 61 -11.58 5.31 -10.33
N SER A 62 -11.44 4.26 -11.15
CA SER A 62 -10.89 2.98 -10.70
C SER A 62 -9.48 3.12 -10.15
N PHE A 63 -8.65 3.99 -10.75
CA PHE A 63 -7.32 4.28 -10.23
C PHE A 63 -7.35 5.03 -8.88
N LEU A 64 -8.25 6.00 -8.70
CA LEU A 64 -8.40 6.72 -7.43
C LEU A 64 -8.83 5.80 -6.29
N HIS A 65 -9.66 4.79 -6.57
CA HIS A 65 -10.02 3.77 -5.57
C HIS A 65 -8.80 3.01 -5.05
N VAL A 66 -7.85 2.71 -5.93
CA VAL A 66 -6.59 2.04 -5.56
C VAL A 66 -5.67 2.93 -4.72
N LEU A 67 -5.67 4.24 -4.96
CA LEU A 67 -4.84 5.18 -4.20
C LEU A 67 -5.41 5.50 -2.81
N ARG A 68 -6.65 5.10 -2.52
CA ARG A 68 -7.34 5.46 -1.30
C ARG A 68 -6.86 4.60 -0.12
N SER A 69 -5.68 4.93 0.41
CA SER A 69 -5.22 4.42 1.70
C SER A 69 -5.79 5.30 2.81
N GLU A 70 -6.91 4.87 3.41
CA GLU A 70 -7.54 5.64 4.49
C GLU A 70 -6.82 5.47 5.82
N LYS A 71 -6.06 4.38 6.01
CA LYS A 71 -5.50 4.00 7.30
C LYS A 71 -4.01 3.68 7.20
N GLU A 72 -3.21 4.30 8.07
CA GLU A 72 -1.82 3.97 8.32
C GLU A 72 -1.67 3.50 9.76
N ILE A 73 -0.97 2.40 10.00
CA ILE A 73 -0.83 1.80 11.32
C ILE A 73 0.66 1.68 11.62
N VAL A 74 1.08 2.29 12.72
CA VAL A 74 2.45 2.23 13.23
C VAL A 74 2.42 1.49 14.56
N GLY A 75 3.26 0.48 14.73
CA GLY A 75 3.34 -0.30 15.95
C GLY A 75 4.51 -1.26 15.93
N THR A 76 4.73 -1.93 17.07
CA THR A 76 5.77 -2.94 17.24
C THR A 76 5.24 -4.31 16.88
N LEU A 77 5.80 -4.96 15.85
CA LEU A 77 5.43 -6.32 15.46
C LEU A 77 5.88 -7.33 16.52
N THR A 78 4.93 -8.04 17.13
CA THR A 78 5.22 -9.07 18.16
C THR A 78 5.03 -10.50 17.67
N GLY A 79 4.25 -10.70 16.61
CA GLY A 79 4.08 -12.02 15.99
C GLY A 79 3.36 -11.96 14.65
N PHE A 80 3.54 -13.00 13.84
CA PHE A 80 2.82 -13.21 12.59
C PHE A 80 2.57 -14.70 12.33
N ASP A 81 1.56 -15.02 11.50
CA ASP A 81 1.27 -16.39 11.06
C ASP A 81 1.55 -16.61 9.57
N ASP A 82 1.35 -17.84 9.09
CA ASP A 82 1.54 -18.22 7.68
C ASP A 82 0.59 -17.49 6.71
N TYR A 83 -0.51 -16.91 7.23
CA TYR A 83 -1.46 -16.10 6.48
C TYR A 83 -1.18 -14.60 6.58
N VAL A 84 -0.04 -14.22 7.17
CA VAL A 84 0.40 -12.83 7.31
C VAL A 84 -0.55 -12.00 8.19
N ASN A 85 -1.32 -12.65 9.07
CA ASN A 85 -1.98 -11.92 10.14
C ASN A 85 -0.92 -11.48 11.14
N MET A 86 -0.93 -10.21 11.54
CA MET A 86 0.10 -9.61 12.38
C MET A 86 -0.46 -9.14 13.70
N VAL A 87 0.22 -9.47 14.80
CA VAL A 87 -0.04 -8.88 16.11
C VAL A 87 0.93 -7.72 16.30
N LEU A 88 0.37 -6.53 16.52
CA LEU A 88 1.15 -5.32 16.81
C LEU A 88 0.84 -4.83 18.24
N GLU A 89 1.86 -4.35 18.93
CA GLU A 89 1.78 -3.66 20.23
C GLU A 89 2.15 -2.18 20.11
N ASP A 90 1.76 -1.36 21.09
CA ASP A 90 2.03 0.09 21.13
C ASP A 90 1.60 0.83 19.85
N VAL A 91 0.38 0.56 19.41
CA VAL A 91 -0.10 0.95 18.08
C VAL A 91 -0.64 2.37 18.05
N VAL A 92 -0.28 3.09 17.00
CA VAL A 92 -0.89 4.36 16.58
C VAL A 92 -1.51 4.17 15.19
N GLU A 93 -2.83 4.23 15.13
CA GLU A 93 -3.61 4.21 13.89
C GLU A 93 -3.90 5.66 13.45
N TYR A 94 -3.58 5.97 12.21
CA TYR A 94 -3.86 7.23 11.54
C TYR A 94 -4.91 6.99 10.47
N GLU A 95 -6.08 7.61 10.63
CA GLU A 95 -7.17 7.53 9.66
C GLU A 95 -7.42 8.90 9.02
N ASN A 96 -7.44 8.96 7.69
CA ASN A 96 -7.80 10.16 6.94
C ASN A 96 -9.32 10.21 6.77
N THR A 97 -10.01 10.92 7.66
CA THR A 97 -11.46 11.15 7.57
C THR A 97 -11.76 12.44 6.79
N VAL A 98 -12.99 12.60 6.30
CA VAL A 98 -13.46 13.85 5.66
C VAL A 98 -13.31 15.08 6.56
N ASP A 99 -13.38 14.90 7.88
CA ASP A 99 -13.28 15.98 8.87
C ASP A 99 -11.82 16.21 9.35
N GLY A 100 -10.86 15.42 8.87
CA GLY A 100 -9.44 15.52 9.23
C GLY A 100 -8.79 14.19 9.59
N LYS A 101 -7.55 14.26 10.10
CA LYS A 101 -6.74 13.09 10.50
C LYS A 101 -7.14 12.63 11.91
N ARG A 102 -7.73 11.45 12.04
CA ARG A 102 -8.04 10.81 13.32
C ARG A 102 -6.84 9.96 13.75
N VAL A 103 -6.37 10.18 14.98
CA VAL A 103 -5.26 9.41 15.56
C VAL A 103 -5.79 8.61 16.74
N THR A 104 -5.70 7.28 16.65
CA THR A 104 -6.14 6.36 17.70
C THR A 104 -4.94 5.61 18.24
N LYS A 105 -4.78 5.59 19.57
CA LYS A 105 -3.75 4.79 20.24
C LYS A 105 -4.38 3.51 20.78
N LEU A 106 -3.75 2.38 20.51
CA LEU A 106 -4.21 1.05 20.90
C LEU A 106 -3.04 0.29 21.52
N ASP A 107 -3.27 -0.43 22.62
CA ASP A 107 -2.21 -1.23 23.26
C ASP A 107 -1.81 -2.41 22.39
N THR A 108 -2.78 -3.06 21.75
CA THR A 108 -2.56 -4.21 20.86
C THR A 108 -3.61 -4.25 19.76
N ILE A 109 -3.23 -4.67 18.55
CA ILE A 109 -4.15 -4.94 17.45
C ILE A 109 -3.72 -6.21 16.69
N LEU A 110 -4.71 -6.96 16.20
CA LEU A 110 -4.51 -8.02 15.21
C LEU A 110 -4.87 -7.47 13.83
N LEU A 111 -3.88 -7.33 12.95
CA LEU A 111 -4.06 -6.96 11.56
C LEU A 111 -4.30 -8.21 10.72
N ASN A 112 -5.37 -8.20 9.91
CA ASN A 112 -5.61 -9.24 8.93
C ASN A 112 -4.68 -9.07 7.73
N GLY A 113 -3.95 -10.13 7.34
CA GLY A 113 -3.01 -10.10 6.23
C GLY A 113 -3.61 -9.64 4.90
N ASN A 114 -4.91 -9.89 4.67
CA ASN A 114 -5.62 -9.48 3.46
C ASN A 114 -5.77 -7.95 3.31
N HIS A 115 -5.64 -7.20 4.42
CA HIS A 115 -5.80 -5.74 4.43
C HIS A 115 -4.45 -5.02 4.58
N ILE A 116 -3.34 -5.75 4.58
CA ILE A 116 -2.01 -5.15 4.66
C ILE A 116 -1.53 -4.83 3.26
N THR A 117 -1.69 -3.58 2.86
CA THR A 117 -1.16 -3.07 1.60
C THR A 117 0.37 -3.01 1.63
N MET A 118 0.98 -2.64 2.75
CA MET A 118 2.42 -2.42 2.83
C MET A 118 2.92 -2.47 4.28
N LEU A 119 4.10 -3.06 4.49
CA LEU A 119 4.82 -3.04 5.77
C LEU A 119 6.13 -2.27 5.64
N VAL A 120 6.36 -1.31 6.54
CA VAL A 120 7.60 -0.50 6.60
C VAL A 120 8.32 -0.78 7.91
N PRO A 121 9.41 -1.56 7.91
CA PRO A 121 10.21 -1.71 9.11
C PRO A 121 10.81 -0.38 9.56
N GLY A 122 10.61 -0.01 10.83
CA GLY A 122 11.15 1.23 11.41
C GLY A 122 10.52 2.52 10.89
N GLY A 123 9.30 2.47 10.35
CA GLY A 123 8.56 3.68 9.96
C GLY A 123 8.10 4.48 11.18
N GLU A 124 8.30 5.80 11.17
CA GLU A 124 7.86 6.71 12.24
C GLU A 124 6.40 7.19 12.06
N GLY A 125 5.72 6.73 11.01
CA GLY A 125 4.40 7.19 10.61
C GLY A 125 4.42 8.48 9.78
N PRO A 126 3.24 9.06 9.52
CA PRO A 126 3.11 10.30 8.77
C PRO A 126 3.44 11.50 9.66
N GLU A 127 4.34 12.38 9.19
CA GLU A 127 4.57 13.70 9.79
C GLU A 127 3.21 14.41 9.97
N VAL A 128 2.94 14.92 11.18
CA VAL A 128 1.68 15.60 11.54
C VAL A 128 1.70 17.03 11.06
#